data_AF-F0H733-F1
#
_entry.id   AF-F0H733-F1
#
_cell.length_a   1.000
_cell.length_b   1.000
_cell.length_c   1.000
_cell.angle_alpha   90.00
_cell.angle_beta   90.00
_cell.angle_gamma   90.00
#
_symmetry.space_group_name_H-M   'P 1'
#
loop_
_entity.id
_entity.type
_entity.pdbx_description
1 polymer ?
#
loop_
_entity_poly.entity_id
_entity_poly.type
_entity_poly.pdbx_seq_one_letter_code
_entity_poly.pdbx_strand_id
1 'polypeptide(L)'
;MIDEIDNGFHYTTMPLLWKALLTAAKANNTQVFVTSHNIDSLRGLSKVLEEDDNARFRNLVAAHKLVNDADGNLQSFRYDYEAFDYSIKQELEIR
;
A
#
# COMPACT_ATOMS: atom_id res chain seq x y z
N MET A 1 5.21 -3.74 12.73
CA MET A 1 4.16 -4.24 11.82
C MET A 1 2.84 -3.68 12.30
N ILE A 2 2.00 -3.21 11.38
CA ILE A 2 0.65 -2.73 11.68
C ILE A 2 -0.31 -3.67 10.98
N ASP A 3 -1.20 -4.30 11.73
CA ASP A 3 -2.22 -5.18 11.19
C ASP A 3 -3.53 -4.40 11.02
N GLU A 4 -4.25 -4.65 9.92
CA GLU A 4 -5.53 -4.01 9.58
C GLU A 4 -5.51 -2.49 9.76
N ILE A 5 -4.59 -1.79 9.09
CA ILE A 5 -4.34 -0.35 9.31
C ILE A 5 -5.57 0.54 9.09
N ASP A 6 -6.51 0.06 8.30
CA ASP A 6 -7.72 0.76 7.89
C ASP A 6 -8.93 0.46 8.79
N ASN A 7 -8.80 -0.43 9.77
CA ASN A 7 -9.89 -0.81 10.65
C ASN A 7 -10.41 0.38 11.48
N GLY A 8 -11.72 0.61 11.46
CA GLY A 8 -12.37 1.71 12.15
C GLY A 8 -12.26 3.09 11.49
N PHE A 9 -11.64 3.20 10.30
CA PHE A 9 -11.51 4.45 9.57
C PHE A 9 -12.44 4.52 8.35
N HIS A 10 -13.00 5.70 8.10
CA HIS A 10 -13.71 5.96 6.84
C HIS A 10 -12.71 6.17 5.70
N TYR A 11 -13.04 5.69 4.49
CA TYR A 11 -12.13 5.67 3.34
C TYR A 11 -11.50 7.04 3.01
N THR A 12 -12.23 8.13 3.27
CA THR A 12 -11.75 9.51 3.04
C THR A 12 -10.51 9.87 3.87
N THR A 13 -10.23 9.12 4.93
CA THR A 13 -9.10 9.34 5.85
C THR A 13 -7.84 8.60 5.40
N MET A 14 -7.95 7.60 4.52
CA MET A 14 -6.84 6.75 4.08
C MET A 14 -5.64 7.55 3.53
N PRO A 15 -5.82 8.58 2.67
CA PRO A 15 -4.69 9.36 2.19
C PRO A 15 -3.91 10.06 3.31
N LEU A 16 -4.63 10.62 4.30
CA LEU A 16 -3.98 11.29 5.43
C LEU A 16 -3.19 10.30 6.27
N LEU A 17 -3.77 9.13 6.55
CA LEU A 17 -3.14 8.05 7.32
C LEU A 17 -1.85 7.57 6.64
N TRP A 18 -1.89 7.28 5.34
CA TRP A 18 -0.72 6.86 4.58
C TRP A 18 0.37 7.92 4.53
N LYS A 19 -0.01 9.19 4.28
CA LYS A 19 0.96 10.30 4.25
C LYS A 19 1.66 10.46 5.61
N ALA A 20 0.93 10.38 6.71
CA ALA A 20 1.48 10.43 8.05
C ALA A 20 2.43 9.26 8.32
N LEU A 21 2.02 8.04 7.98
CA LEU A 21 2.83 6.83 8.18
C LEU A 21 4.13 6.86 7.37
N LEU A 22 4.06 7.18 6.08
CA LEU A 22 5.23 7.26 5.20
C LEU A 22 6.22 8.34 5.66
N THR A 23 5.69 9.48 6.12
CA THR A 23 6.51 10.57 6.66
C THR A 23 7.22 10.14 7.94
N ALA A 24 6.50 9.52 8.87
CA ALA A 24 7.06 9.02 10.12
C ALA A 24 8.11 7.91 9.87
N ALA A 25 7.80 6.94 9.01
CA ALA A 25 8.72 5.85 8.65
C ALA A 25 10.02 6.38 8.04
N LYS A 26 9.93 7.32 7.09
CA LYS A 26 11.10 7.95 6.47
C LYS A 26 11.92 8.77 7.47
N ALA A 27 11.27 9.58 8.31
CA ALA A 27 11.95 10.43 9.28
C ALA A 27 12.72 9.62 10.34
N ASN A 28 12.22 8.43 10.68
CA ASN A 28 12.84 7.54 11.66
C ASN A 28 13.73 6.45 11.05
N ASN A 29 13.87 6.42 9.73
CA ASN A 29 14.59 5.36 9.00
C ASN A 29 14.10 3.94 9.39
N THR A 30 12.78 3.78 9.46
CA THR A 30 12.14 2.54 9.92
C THR A 30 11.38 1.87 8.80
N GLN A 31 11.62 0.57 8.59
CA GLN A 31 10.78 -0.25 7.72
C GLN A 31 9.47 -0.61 8.41
N VAL A 32 8.35 -0.40 7.73
CA VAL A 32 7.02 -0.73 8.23
C VAL A 32 6.37 -1.76 7.31
N PHE A 33 5.91 -2.86 7.89
CA PHE A 33 5.02 -3.80 7.24
C PHE A 33 3.59 -3.52 7.68
N VAL A 34 2.69 -3.41 6.70
CA VAL A 34 1.30 -3.04 6.89
C VAL A 34 0.42 -4.03 6.15
N THR A 35 -0.62 -4.54 6.80
CA THR A 35 -1.67 -5.33 6.16
C THR A 35 -2.94 -4.48 6.01
N SER A 36 -3.70 -4.75 4.96
CA SER A 36 -4.98 -4.12 4.69
C SER A 36 -5.89 -5.16 4.06
N HIS A 37 -7.16 -5.20 4.46
CA HIS A 37 -8.20 -6.00 3.81
C HIS A 37 -9.11 -5.14 2.91
N ASN A 38 -8.76 -3.87 2.73
CA ASN A 38 -9.62 -2.88 2.08
C ASN A 38 -8.93 -2.23 0.87
N ILE A 39 -9.59 -2.31 -0.28
CA ILE A 39 -9.13 -1.69 -1.53
C ILE A 39 -9.07 -0.16 -1.42
N ASP A 40 -9.92 0.45 -0.61
CA ASP A 40 -9.92 1.90 -0.41
C ASP A 40 -8.68 2.38 0.35
N SER A 41 -8.10 1.53 1.19
CA SER A 41 -6.79 1.80 1.80
C SER A 41 -5.70 1.86 0.74
N LEU A 42 -5.68 0.89 -0.19
CA LEU A 42 -4.72 0.87 -1.30
C LEU A 42 -4.94 2.07 -2.26
N ARG A 43 -6.18 2.43 -2.56
CA ARG A 43 -6.51 3.64 -3.32
C ARG A 43 -6.04 4.91 -2.62
N GLY A 44 -6.20 4.97 -1.29
CA GLY A 44 -5.69 6.05 -0.46
C GLY A 44 -4.16 6.19 -0.56
N LEU A 45 -3.44 5.07 -0.52
CA LEU A 45 -1.99 5.03 -0.75
C LEU A 45 -1.62 5.50 -2.17
N SER A 46 -2.31 5.00 -3.20
CA SER A 46 -2.09 5.43 -4.60
C SER A 46 -2.22 6.94 -4.74
N LYS A 47 -3.31 7.52 -4.20
CA LYS A 47 -3.55 8.97 -4.23
C LYS A 47 -2.43 9.77 -3.58
N VAL A 48 -1.86 9.29 -2.47
CA VAL A 48 -0.72 9.95 -1.81
C VAL A 48 0.52 9.89 -2.69
N LEU A 49 0.78 8.75 -3.35
CA LEU A 49 1.97 8.56 -4.17
C LEU A 49 1.87 9.29 -5.52
N GLU A 50 0.66 9.53 -6.04
CA GLU A 50 0.44 10.32 -7.25
C GLU A 50 0.82 11.80 -7.08
N GLU A 51 0.65 12.38 -5.89
CA GLU A 51 1.06 13.77 -5.62
C GLU A 51 2.57 13.95 -5.86
N ASP A 52 2.96 14.92 -6.70
CA ASP A 52 4.37 15.15 -7.04
C ASP A 52 5.23 15.51 -5.82
N ASP A 53 4.67 16.24 -4.85
CA ASP A 53 5.33 16.52 -3.56
C ASP A 53 5.74 15.24 -2.84
N ASN A 54 5.02 14.15 -3.06
CA ASN A 54 5.22 12.85 -2.42
C ASN A 54 5.99 11.86 -3.32
N ALA A 55 6.46 12.26 -4.51
CA ALA A 55 7.17 11.39 -5.44
C ALA A 55 8.37 10.66 -4.82
N ARG A 56 9.01 11.29 -3.82
CA ARG A 56 10.09 10.74 -2.98
C ARG A 56 9.72 9.45 -2.23
N PHE A 57 8.44 9.12 -2.08
CA PHE A 57 7.97 7.89 -1.45
C PHE A 57 7.74 6.74 -2.44
N ARG A 58 7.62 7.03 -3.76
CA ARG A 58 7.34 6.02 -4.79
C ARG A 58 8.38 4.88 -4.78
N ASN A 59 9.65 5.21 -4.59
CA ASN A 59 10.76 4.24 -4.53
C ASN A 59 10.91 3.56 -3.16
N LEU A 60 10.11 3.96 -2.15
CA LEU A 60 10.18 3.43 -0.79
C LEU A 60 9.01 2.49 -0.47
N VAL A 61 8.03 2.37 -1.38
CA VAL A 61 6.81 1.59 -1.19
C VAL A 61 6.77 0.44 -2.19
N ALA A 62 6.31 -0.72 -1.71
CA ALA A 62 5.93 -1.84 -2.54
C ALA A 62 4.70 -2.51 -1.93
N ALA A 63 3.77 -2.94 -2.79
CA ALA A 63 2.64 -3.77 -2.38
C ALA A 63 2.98 -5.25 -2.64
N HIS A 64 2.48 -6.12 -1.77
CA HIS A 64 2.69 -7.57 -1.88
C HIS A 64 1.35 -8.27 -1.79
N LYS A 65 0.97 -8.98 -2.85
CA LYS A 65 -0.18 -9.88 -2.83
C LYS A 65 0.28 -11.27 -2.46
N LEU A 66 -0.37 -11.89 -1.48
CA LEU A 66 -0.10 -13.26 -1.07
C LEU A 66 -1.14 -14.19 -1.69
N VAL A 67 -0.70 -15.25 -2.37
CA VAL A 67 -1.56 -16.19 -3.07
C VAL A 67 -1.06 -17.61 -2.83
N ASN A 68 -1.96 -18.55 -2.57
CA ASN A 68 -1.60 -19.97 -2.53
C ASN A 68 -1.56 -20.51 -3.96
N ASP A 69 -0.48 -21.22 -4.31
CA ASP A 69 -0.41 -21.95 -5.57
C ASP A 69 -1.30 -23.21 -5.56
N ALA A 70 -1.33 -23.93 -6.68
CA ALA A 70 -2.14 -25.13 -6.84
C ALA A 70 -1.80 -26.24 -5.83
N ASP A 71 -0.57 -26.24 -5.31
CA ASP A 71 -0.07 -27.20 -4.33
C ASP A 71 -0.27 -26.71 -2.88
N GLY A 72 -0.84 -25.51 -2.70
CA GLY A 72 -1.10 -24.91 -1.39
C GLY A 72 0.09 -24.17 -0.79
N ASN A 73 1.17 -23.93 -1.54
CA ASN A 73 2.30 -23.14 -1.05
C ASN A 73 2.02 -21.65 -1.21
N LEU A 74 2.40 -20.88 -0.20
CA LEU A 74 2.23 -19.43 -0.20
C LEU A 74 3.28 -18.74 -1.10
N GLN A 75 2.80 -18.00 -2.08
CA GLN A 75 3.60 -17.18 -3.00
C GLN A 75 3.35 -15.69 -2.75
N SER A 76 4.37 -14.86 -2.96
CA SER A 76 4.26 -13.39 -2.88
C SER A 76 4.51 -12.75 -4.25
N PHE A 77 3.54 -11.97 -4.71
CA PHE A 77 3.66 -11.13 -5.89
C PHE A 77 3.95 -9.70 -5.47
N ARG A 78 5.14 -9.21 -5.82
CA ARG A 78 5.57 -7.84 -5.52
C ARG A 78 5.14 -6.88 -6.62
N TYR A 79 4.56 -5.76 -6.23
CA TYR A 79 4.22 -4.62 -7.08
C TYR A 79 5.06 -3.43 -6.60
N ASP A 80 5.94 -2.93 -7.46
CA ASP A 80 6.52 -1.60 -7.24
C ASP A 80 5.48 -0.50 -7.51
N TYR A 81 5.86 0.76 -7.38
CA TYR A 81 4.94 1.88 -7.57
C TYR A 81 4.24 1.86 -8.94
N GLU A 82 4.98 1.61 -10.02
CA GLU A 82 4.42 1.68 -11.38
C GLU A 82 3.41 0.56 -11.61
N ALA A 83 3.77 -0.67 -11.24
CA ALA A 83 2.87 -1.81 -11.32
C ALA A 83 1.65 -1.64 -10.40
N PHE A 84 1.87 -1.16 -9.17
CA PHE A 84 0.80 -0.93 -8.20
C PHE A 84 -0.19 0.14 -8.68
N ASP A 85 0.29 1.30 -9.09
CA ASP A 85 -0.54 2.42 -9.54
C ASP A 85 -1.33 2.04 -10.80
N TYR A 86 -0.69 1.35 -11.75
CA TYR A 86 -1.38 0.79 -12.90
C TYR A 86 -2.49 -0.18 -12.48
N SER A 87 -2.20 -1.11 -11.57
CA SER A 87 -3.18 -2.07 -11.09
C SER A 87 -4.37 -1.43 -10.37
N ILE A 88 -4.14 -0.39 -9.56
CA ILE A 88 -5.23 0.37 -8.91
C ILE A 88 -6.10 1.08 -9.95
N LYS A 89 -5.50 1.71 -10.95
CA LYS A 89 -6.21 2.45 -12.02
C LYS A 89 -7.02 1.54 -12.94
N GLN A 90 -6.52 0.34 -13.21
CA GLN A 90 -7.20 -0.67 -14.02
C GLN A 90 -8.14 -1.57 -13.20
N GLU A 91 -8.32 -1.28 -11.90
CA GLU A 91 -9.17 -2.07 -11.00
C GLU A 91 -8.82 -3.57 -10.98
N LEU A 92 -7.53 -3.88 -11.11
CA LEU A 92 -7.05 -5.25 -11.00
C LEU A 92 -7.10 -5.70 -9.54
N GLU A 93 -7.48 -6.96 -9.31
CA GLU A 93 -7.51 -7.52 -7.95
C GLU A 93 -6.07 -7.74 -7.45
N ILE A 94 -5.53 -6.76 -6.74
CA ILE A 94 -4.19 -6.81 -6.11
C ILE A 94 -4.23 -6.87 -4.59
N ARG A 95 -5.43 -6.85 -4.01
CA ARG A 95 -5.68 -7.17 -2.61
C ARG A 95 -5.59 -8.68 -2.38
#